data_AF-A0A2I0IQZ0-F1
#
_entry.id   AF-A0A2I0IQZ0-F1
#
_cell.length_a   1.000
_cell.length_b   1.000
_cell.length_c   1.000
_cell.angle_alpha   90.00
_cell.angle_beta   90.00
_cell.angle_gamma   90.00
#
_symmetry.space_group_name_H-M   'P 1'
#
loop_
_entity.id
_entity.type
_entity.pdbx_description
1 polymer ?
#
loop_
_entity_poly.entity_id
_entity_poly.type
_entity_poly.pdbx_seq_one_letter_code
_entity_poly.pdbx_strand_id
1 'polypeptide(L)'
;MHYADAEPSTLLLLIDDVQRLGLRHRFEEDIGRALDRYISQGGYIFESFMDRSQGKFFDNLGNDIKGLLSLYEASQLAFEGEEILEEAMEFAIEHLRGFKSVNIGKNLQDQVVHSLDLPLHRRMQWQDACWHIESYRTRKDMNYGLLELAVLNFNTVQSILQEDLQHMSRWWNNNIGLGNKLVFARDRLMECFFWTVGMAFDPQFSSCRRGLTRVTSLITTIDDVYDVYGTLDELELFTDAVESGLICARPSSKRQSGVTTRSPQRSMNTSIMAGSQSREFSS
;
A
#
# COMPACT_ATOMS: atom_id res chain seq x y z
N MET A 1 2.50 30.00 23.47
CA MET A 1 3.51 29.18 24.16
C MET A 1 4.60 28.92 23.13
N HIS A 2 5.80 29.46 23.32
CA HIS A 2 6.90 29.26 22.38
C HIS A 2 7.39 27.81 22.50
N TYR A 3 7.19 26.99 21.47
CA TYR A 3 7.67 25.60 21.38
C TYR A 3 9.20 25.46 21.36
N ALA A 4 9.95 26.54 21.64
CA ALA A 4 11.41 26.55 21.64
C ALA A 4 12.02 25.93 22.92
N ASP A 5 11.23 25.81 24.00
CA ASP A 5 11.72 25.40 25.33
C ASP A 5 11.21 24.03 25.80
N ALA A 6 10.54 23.26 24.94
CA ALA A 6 10.06 21.93 25.30
C ALA A 6 11.21 20.90 25.29
N GLU A 7 11.28 20.07 26.34
CA GLU A 7 12.21 18.95 26.40
C GLU A 7 12.10 18.06 25.15
N PRO A 8 13.21 17.66 24.51
CA PRO A 8 13.21 16.90 23.26
C PRO A 8 12.34 15.64 23.32
N SER A 9 12.36 14.94 24.44
CA SER A 9 11.54 13.74 24.70
C SER A 9 10.03 14.05 24.67
N THR A 10 9.61 15.20 25.19
CA THR A 10 8.21 15.62 25.19
C THR A 10 7.74 15.95 23.79
N LEU A 11 8.60 16.59 22.99
CA LEU A 11 8.30 16.91 21.61
C LEU A 11 8.18 15.65 20.74
N LEU A 12 9.08 14.66 20.91
CA LEU A 12 8.99 13.38 20.20
C LEU A 12 7.71 12.60 20.56
N LEU A 13 7.31 12.60 21.84
CA LEU A 13 6.05 11.99 22.27
C LEU A 13 4.83 12.69 21.64
N LEU A 14 4.85 14.02 21.55
CA LEU A 14 3.79 14.77 20.87
C LEU A 14 3.74 14.44 19.38
N ILE A 15 4.90 14.32 18.72
CA ILE A 15 4.98 13.95 17.30
C ILE A 15 4.41 12.53 17.09
N ASP A 16 4.79 11.57 17.93
CA ASP A 16 4.24 10.21 17.88
C ASP A 16 2.71 10.21 18.05
N ASP A 17 2.19 10.94 19.03
CA ASP A 17 0.74 11.10 19.24
C ASP A 17 0.05 11.73 18.01
N VAL A 18 0.59 12.81 17.45
CA VAL A 18 0.06 13.47 16.25
C VAL A 18 0.04 12.50 15.05
N GLN A 19 1.10 11.72 14.85
CA GLN A 19 1.16 10.75 13.76
C GLN A 19 0.17 9.62 13.96
N ARG A 20 0.14 9.00 15.15
CA ARG A 20 -0.75 7.88 15.48
C ARG A 20 -2.23 8.29 15.51
N LEU A 21 -2.54 9.55 15.81
CA LEU A 21 -3.91 10.10 15.72
C LEU A 21 -4.35 10.42 14.27
N GLY A 22 -3.54 10.08 13.26
CA GLY A 22 -3.87 10.31 11.85
C GLY A 22 -3.82 11.78 11.43
N LEU A 23 -3.07 12.62 12.17
CA LEU A 23 -2.95 14.05 11.92
C LEU A 23 -1.68 14.43 11.15
N ARG A 24 -0.84 13.44 10.76
CA ARG A 24 0.45 13.64 10.07
C ARG A 24 0.37 14.64 8.91
N HIS A 25 -0.57 14.47 7.98
CA HIS A 25 -0.67 15.32 6.79
C HIS A 25 -0.96 16.80 7.09
N ARG A 26 -1.46 17.13 8.29
CA ARG A 26 -1.71 18.52 8.70
C ARG A 26 -0.48 19.21 9.29
N PHE A 27 0.45 18.41 9.81
CA PHE A 27 1.62 18.89 10.54
C PHE A 27 2.93 18.42 9.89
N GLU A 28 2.91 17.97 8.64
CA GLU A 28 4.07 17.35 7.99
C GLU A 28 5.29 18.28 7.98
N GLU A 29 5.10 19.55 7.65
CA GLU A 29 6.18 20.54 7.70
C GLU A 29 6.68 20.83 9.12
N ASP A 30 5.78 20.92 10.10
CA ASP A 30 6.13 21.17 11.49
C ASP A 30 6.92 19.99 12.09
N ILE A 31 6.49 18.77 11.78
CA ILE A 31 7.17 17.53 12.16
C ILE A 31 8.57 17.50 11.53
N GLY A 32 8.68 17.78 10.22
CA GLY A 32 9.97 17.83 9.53
C GLY A 32 10.93 18.85 10.17
N ARG A 33 10.46 20.09 10.36
CA ARG A 33 11.25 21.14 11.03
C ARG A 33 11.63 20.78 12.46
N ALA A 34 10.77 20.08 13.19
CA ALA A 34 11.05 19.64 14.55
C ALA A 34 12.14 18.56 14.56
N LEU A 35 12.04 17.54 13.71
CA LEU A 35 12.98 16.44 13.63
C LEU A 35 14.35 16.87 13.10
N ASP A 36 14.42 17.80 12.14
CA ASP A 36 15.68 18.33 11.61
C ASP A 36 16.57 18.95 12.70
N ARG A 37 15.97 19.48 13.77
CA ARG A 37 16.72 20.02 14.93
C ARG A 37 17.43 18.93 15.74
N TYR A 38 16.98 17.67 15.62
CA TYR A 38 17.46 16.55 16.44
C TYR A 38 18.30 15.54 15.68
N ILE A 39 18.14 15.42 14.36
CA ILE A 39 18.83 14.41 13.52
C ILE A 39 20.35 14.68 13.39
N SER A 40 20.91 15.68 14.07
CA SER A 40 22.35 16.00 14.04
C SER A 40 23.26 15.07 14.86
N GLN A 41 22.77 13.98 15.44
CA GLN A 41 23.61 13.00 16.17
C GLN A 41 23.53 11.61 15.52
N GLY A 42 24.25 11.46 14.40
CA GLY A 42 24.47 10.15 13.79
C GLY A 42 25.52 9.36 14.57
N GLY A 43 25.15 8.15 15.02
CA GLY A 43 26.09 7.14 15.52
C GLY A 43 25.57 6.36 16.72
N TYR A 44 25.40 5.04 16.52
CA TYR A 44 25.38 3.99 17.56
C TYR A 44 24.61 4.28 18.87
N ILE A 45 23.39 4.85 18.76
CA ILE A 45 22.57 5.27 19.91
C ILE A 45 22.34 4.12 20.91
N PHE A 46 22.12 2.90 20.40
CA PHE A 46 21.80 1.74 21.22
C PHE A 46 22.99 1.11 21.95
N GLU A 47 24.23 1.32 21.49
CA GLU A 47 25.42 0.72 22.13
C GLU A 47 25.60 1.16 23.58
N SER A 48 25.11 2.35 23.93
CA SER A 48 25.15 2.86 25.30
C SER A 48 24.32 2.02 26.29
N PHE A 49 23.41 1.19 25.77
CA PHE A 49 22.53 0.30 26.52
C PHE A 49 22.98 -1.17 26.46
N MET A 50 24.17 -1.43 25.92
CA MET A 50 24.68 -2.79 25.67
C MET A 50 25.96 -3.09 26.44
N ASP A 51 26.11 -4.35 26.86
CA ASP A 51 27.39 -4.92 27.25
C ASP A 51 28.22 -5.22 25.99
N ARG A 52 29.20 -4.37 25.71
CA ARG A 52 30.11 -4.49 24.55
C ARG A 52 30.89 -5.81 24.51
N SER A 53 31.04 -6.50 25.63
CA SER A 53 31.75 -7.80 25.66
C SER A 53 30.87 -8.96 25.23
N GLN A 54 29.56 -8.86 25.48
CA GLN A 54 28.57 -9.89 25.14
C GLN A 54 27.81 -9.57 23.85
N GLY A 55 27.79 -8.31 23.42
CA GLY A 55 26.96 -7.84 22.33
C GLY A 55 25.47 -7.84 22.66
N LYS A 56 25.10 -7.73 23.96
CA LYS A 56 23.72 -7.85 24.45
C LYS A 56 23.26 -6.62 25.22
N PHE A 57 21.95 -6.37 25.22
CA PHE A 57 21.36 -5.33 26.08
C PHE A 57 21.48 -5.69 27.56
N PHE A 58 21.60 -4.67 28.43
CA PHE A 58 21.65 -4.90 29.87
C PHE A 58 20.30 -5.43 30.40
N ASP A 59 20.31 -6.56 31.11
CA ASP A 59 19.12 -7.20 31.68
C ASP A 59 18.27 -6.28 32.58
N ASN A 60 18.90 -5.28 33.22
CA ASN A 60 18.18 -4.33 34.09
C ASN A 60 17.16 -3.46 33.32
N LEU A 61 17.32 -3.31 31.99
CA LEU A 61 16.38 -2.62 31.10
C LEU A 61 15.06 -3.38 30.97
N GLY A 62 15.03 -4.67 31.30
CA GLY A 62 13.86 -5.53 31.25
C GLY A 62 12.64 -5.06 32.06
N ASN A 63 12.84 -4.13 33.00
CA ASN A 63 11.77 -3.58 33.82
C ASN A 63 11.11 -2.32 33.22
N ASP A 64 11.74 -1.64 32.26
CA ASP A 64 11.17 -0.46 31.62
C ASP A 64 10.28 -0.86 30.44
N ILE A 65 9.04 -1.24 30.73
CA ILE A 65 8.08 -1.70 29.71
C ILE A 65 7.83 -0.63 28.63
N LYS A 66 7.85 0.66 28.98
CA LYS A 66 7.64 1.74 28.00
C LYS A 66 8.86 1.86 27.08
N GLY A 67 10.07 1.84 27.65
CA GLY A 67 11.31 1.82 26.89
C GLY A 67 11.42 0.59 25.98
N LEU A 68 11.09 -0.60 26.48
CA LEU A 68 11.07 -1.84 25.71
C LEU A 68 10.07 -1.79 24.55
N LEU A 69 8.88 -1.23 24.76
CA LEU A 69 7.90 -1.06 23.70
C LEU A 69 8.41 -0.11 22.60
N SER A 70 9.05 1.00 22.99
CA SER A 70 9.70 1.90 22.04
C SER A 70 10.86 1.23 21.29
N LEU A 71 11.68 0.43 22.00
CA LEU A 71 12.79 -0.34 21.41
C LEU A 71 12.28 -1.37 20.40
N TYR A 72 11.23 -2.11 20.76
CA TYR A 72 10.56 -3.06 19.86
C TYR A 72 10.05 -2.35 18.60
N GLU A 73 9.26 -1.28 18.72
CA GLU A 73 8.72 -0.57 17.54
C GLU A 73 9.84 0.02 16.66
N ALA A 74 10.92 0.53 17.25
CA ALA A 74 12.07 1.04 16.51
C ALA A 74 12.85 -0.07 15.79
N SER A 75 13.01 -1.24 16.40
CA SER A 75 13.69 -2.39 15.79
C SER A 75 13.01 -2.90 14.52
N GLN A 76 11.72 -2.60 14.32
CA GLN A 76 10.96 -3.00 13.13
C GLN A 76 11.34 -2.21 11.88
N LEU A 77 12.16 -1.16 12.01
CA LEU A 77 12.70 -0.39 10.91
C LEU A 77 14.10 -0.87 10.45
N ALA A 78 14.60 -1.96 11.03
CA ALA A 78 15.92 -2.49 10.71
C ALA A 78 16.07 -2.91 9.24
N PHE A 79 17.25 -2.65 8.69
CA PHE A 79 17.72 -3.21 7.42
C PHE A 79 18.54 -4.49 7.66
N GLU A 80 18.71 -5.28 6.60
CA GLU A 80 19.55 -6.49 6.64
C GLU A 80 20.99 -6.15 7.06
N GLY A 81 21.50 -6.88 8.05
CA GLY A 81 22.85 -6.68 8.61
C GLY A 81 22.91 -5.69 9.78
N GLU A 82 21.80 -5.11 10.23
CA GLU A 82 21.75 -4.29 11.44
C GLU A 82 21.61 -5.14 12.71
N GLU A 83 22.67 -5.90 13.04
CA GLU A 83 22.71 -6.88 14.15
C GLU A 83 22.24 -6.29 15.50
N ILE A 84 22.52 -5.02 15.77
CA ILE A 84 22.09 -4.34 17.00
C ILE A 84 20.56 -4.25 17.09
N LEU A 85 19.88 -3.99 15.96
CA LEU A 85 18.42 -3.91 15.94
C LEU A 85 17.77 -5.29 15.96
N GLU A 86 18.43 -6.31 15.40
CA GLU A 86 18.01 -7.71 15.53
C GLU A 86 18.03 -8.14 17.00
N GLU A 87 19.14 -7.91 17.71
CA GLU A 87 19.25 -8.16 19.15
C GLU A 87 18.25 -7.30 19.95
N ALA A 88 18.02 -6.04 19.56
CA ALA A 88 17.04 -5.17 20.21
C ALA A 88 15.62 -5.72 20.10
N MET A 89 15.26 -6.27 18.94
CA MET A 89 13.97 -6.90 18.70
C MET A 89 13.81 -8.14 19.59
N GLU A 90 14.80 -9.03 19.60
CA GLU A 90 14.75 -10.26 20.40
C GLU A 90 14.64 -9.95 21.91
N PHE A 91 15.51 -9.07 22.41
CA PHE A 91 15.51 -8.62 23.79
C PHE A 91 14.17 -8.01 24.21
N ALA A 92 13.62 -7.11 23.37
CA ALA A 92 12.35 -6.47 23.67
C ALA A 92 11.18 -7.47 23.65
N ILE A 93 11.13 -8.40 22.69
CA ILE A 93 10.07 -9.42 22.61
C ILE A 93 10.10 -10.34 23.84
N GLU A 94 11.27 -10.78 24.27
CA GLU A 94 11.43 -11.65 25.43
C GLU A 94 10.81 -10.99 26.69
N HIS A 95 11.19 -9.75 26.96
CA HIS A 95 10.73 -9.02 28.13
C HIS A 95 9.27 -8.57 28.02
N LEU A 96 8.81 -8.15 26.83
CA LEU A 96 7.41 -7.78 26.57
C LEU A 96 6.46 -8.98 26.57
N ARG A 97 6.94 -10.21 26.40
CA ARG A 97 6.11 -11.41 26.61
C ARG A 97 6.17 -11.89 28.06
N GLY A 98 7.27 -11.65 28.75
CA GLY A 98 7.52 -12.07 30.12
C GLY A 98 6.92 -11.15 31.21
N PHE A 99 6.48 -9.93 30.88
CA PHE A 99 5.99 -9.01 31.91
C PHE A 99 4.70 -9.49 32.59
N LYS A 100 4.59 -9.25 33.89
CA LYS A 100 3.38 -9.55 34.66
C LYS A 100 2.41 -8.37 34.54
N SER A 101 1.25 -8.62 33.95
CA SER A 101 0.18 -7.64 33.69
C SER A 101 -0.29 -6.86 34.93
N VAL A 102 -0.08 -7.38 36.13
CA VAL A 102 -0.55 -6.80 37.40
C VAL A 102 0.14 -5.46 37.74
N ASN A 103 1.34 -5.19 37.20
CA ASN A 103 2.16 -4.05 37.60
C ASN A 103 2.13 -2.87 36.62
N ILE A 104 1.41 -2.97 35.51
CA ILE A 104 1.32 -1.88 34.52
C ILE A 104 -0.14 -1.43 34.34
N GLY A 105 -0.33 -0.15 34.04
CA GLY A 105 -1.66 0.38 33.77
C GLY A 105 -2.28 -0.27 32.52
N LYS A 106 -3.60 -0.51 32.54
CA LYS A 106 -4.34 -1.16 31.44
C LYS A 106 -4.03 -0.57 30.07
N ASN A 107 -3.94 0.75 29.95
CA ASN A 107 -3.63 1.41 28.68
C ASN A 107 -2.26 0.98 28.11
N LEU A 108 -1.22 0.87 28.94
CA LEU A 108 0.10 0.40 28.50
C LEU A 108 0.07 -1.10 28.16
N GLN A 109 -0.68 -1.89 28.93
CA GLN A 109 -0.88 -3.31 28.63
C GLN A 109 -1.52 -3.51 27.24
N ASP A 110 -2.59 -2.78 26.96
CA ASP A 110 -3.29 -2.84 25.67
C ASP A 110 -2.36 -2.42 24.52
N GLN A 111 -1.49 -1.42 24.72
CA GLN A 111 -0.48 -1.02 23.74
C GLN A 111 0.57 -2.11 23.48
N VAL A 112 1.05 -2.80 24.52
CA VAL A 112 2.01 -3.90 24.34
C VAL A 112 1.38 -5.04 23.55
N VAL A 113 0.14 -5.45 23.90
CA VAL A 113 -0.59 -6.50 23.16
C VAL A 113 -0.79 -6.09 21.70
N HIS A 114 -1.26 -4.87 21.45
CA HIS A 114 -1.50 -4.36 20.10
C HIS A 114 -0.23 -4.31 19.24
N SER A 115 0.92 -3.99 19.84
CA SER A 115 2.20 -3.89 19.12
C SER A 115 2.83 -5.27 18.87
N LEU A 116 2.70 -6.22 19.81
CA LEU A 116 3.16 -7.59 19.62
C LEU A 116 2.30 -8.39 18.63
N ASP A 117 1.03 -8.01 18.44
CA ASP A 117 0.17 -8.58 17.39
C ASP A 117 0.61 -8.12 16.00
N LEU A 118 0.75 -6.80 15.81
CA LEU A 118 1.32 -6.23 14.60
C LEU A 118 2.02 -4.90 14.92
N PRO A 119 3.34 -4.77 14.64
CA PRO A 119 4.09 -3.57 14.95
C PRO A 119 3.64 -2.37 14.12
N LEU A 120 3.76 -1.16 14.66
CA LEU A 120 3.29 0.10 14.07
C LEU A 120 3.74 0.26 12.61
N HIS A 121 5.01 -0.04 12.32
CA HIS A 121 5.57 0.07 10.97
C HIS A 121 4.79 -0.76 9.92
N ARG A 122 4.17 -1.88 10.33
CA ARG A 122 3.42 -2.79 9.45
C ARG A 122 1.90 -2.58 9.52
N ARG A 123 1.41 -1.70 10.39
CA ARG A 123 -0.03 -1.45 10.55
C ARG A 123 -0.57 -0.53 9.45
N MET A 124 -1.82 -0.77 9.06
CA MET A 124 -2.57 0.17 8.21
C MET A 124 -2.89 1.44 9.02
N GLN A 125 -2.21 2.54 8.71
CA GLN A 125 -2.26 3.79 9.48
C GLN A 125 -3.68 4.31 9.73
N TRP A 126 -4.56 4.25 8.72
CA TRP A 126 -5.95 4.70 8.88
C TRP A 126 -6.72 3.90 9.92
N GLN A 127 -6.59 2.57 9.89
CA GLN A 127 -7.21 1.68 10.85
C GLN A 127 -6.59 1.85 12.25
N ASP A 128 -5.28 2.01 12.31
CA ASP A 128 -4.54 2.22 13.55
C ASP A 128 -4.92 3.55 14.23
N ALA A 129 -5.20 4.60 13.44
CA ALA A 129 -5.65 5.87 13.97
C ALA A 129 -6.98 5.76 14.73
N CYS A 130 -7.92 4.94 14.27
CA CYS A 130 -9.17 4.67 14.98
C CYS A 130 -8.90 4.03 16.35
N TRP A 131 -8.08 2.98 16.39
CA TRP A 131 -7.70 2.33 17.63
C TRP A 131 -6.96 3.28 18.57
N HIS A 132 -6.04 4.08 18.03
CA HIS A 132 -5.23 5.00 18.81
C HIS A 132 -6.04 6.17 19.38
N ILE A 133 -7.05 6.68 18.67
CA ILE A 133 -7.98 7.70 19.21
C ILE A 133 -8.68 7.18 20.48
N GLU A 134 -9.15 5.93 20.46
CA GLU A 134 -9.80 5.30 21.61
C GLU A 134 -8.81 5.08 22.77
N SER A 135 -7.61 4.59 22.47
CA SER A 135 -6.54 4.44 23.46
C SER A 135 -6.15 5.80 24.09
N TYR A 136 -5.92 6.82 23.26
CA TYR A 136 -5.54 8.16 23.68
C TYR A 136 -6.59 8.82 24.56
N ARG A 137 -7.89 8.60 24.30
CA ARG A 137 -8.99 9.09 25.15
C ARG A 137 -8.91 8.59 26.59
N THR A 138 -8.33 7.42 26.83
CA THR A 138 -8.22 6.82 28.17
C THR A 138 -6.98 7.23 28.94
N ARG A 139 -6.05 7.96 28.31
CA ARG A 139 -4.82 8.43 28.95
C ARG A 139 -5.09 9.49 30.01
N LYS A 140 -4.32 9.46 31.10
CA LYS A 140 -4.41 10.44 32.19
C LYS A 140 -3.86 11.81 31.80
N ASP A 141 -2.90 11.83 30.89
CA ASP A 141 -2.20 13.01 30.37
C ASP A 141 -2.75 13.49 29.01
N MET A 142 -3.95 13.00 28.63
CA MET A 142 -4.60 13.32 27.36
C MET A 142 -4.85 14.83 27.20
N ASN A 143 -4.42 15.38 26.07
CA ASN A 143 -4.75 16.74 25.65
C ASN A 143 -6.10 16.76 24.92
N TYR A 144 -7.10 17.42 25.51
CA TYR A 144 -8.46 17.49 24.98
C TYR A 144 -8.53 18.12 23.59
N GLY A 145 -7.80 19.21 23.35
CA GLY A 145 -7.79 19.88 22.04
C GLY A 145 -7.19 19.01 20.94
N LEU A 146 -6.16 18.22 21.26
CA LEU A 146 -5.57 17.26 20.32
C LEU A 146 -6.54 16.11 20.03
N LEU A 147 -7.23 15.58 21.05
CA LEU A 147 -8.24 14.53 20.87
C LEU A 147 -9.41 15.01 20.00
N GLU A 148 -9.93 16.21 20.27
CA GLU A 148 -11.03 16.81 19.50
C GLU A 148 -10.61 17.00 18.03
N LEU A 149 -9.40 17.52 17.79
CA LEU A 149 -8.86 17.64 16.44
C LEU A 149 -8.73 16.28 15.73
N ALA A 150 -8.25 15.25 16.43
CA ALA A 150 -8.12 13.90 15.89
C ALA A 150 -9.48 13.31 15.49
N VAL A 151 -10.50 13.42 16.35
CA VAL A 151 -11.85 12.93 16.06
C VAL A 151 -12.49 13.68 14.88
N LEU A 152 -12.37 15.00 14.84
CA LEU A 152 -12.88 15.81 13.72
C LEU A 152 -12.18 15.47 12.40
N ASN A 153 -10.86 15.32 12.43
CA ASN A 153 -10.09 14.91 11.28
C ASN A 153 -10.50 13.52 10.79
N PHE A 154 -10.64 12.55 11.71
CA PHE A 154 -11.05 11.20 11.37
C PHE A 154 -12.42 11.19 10.67
N ASN A 155 -13.41 11.88 11.25
CA ASN A 155 -14.74 11.96 10.63
C ASN A 155 -14.72 12.67 9.26
N THR A 156 -13.85 13.67 9.08
CA THR A 156 -13.69 14.37 7.80
C THR A 156 -13.11 13.45 6.74
N VAL A 157 -12.00 12.75 7.05
CA VAL A 157 -11.36 11.79 6.13
C VAL A 157 -12.36 10.66 5.82
N GLN A 158 -13.03 10.10 6.83
CA GLN A 158 -14.03 9.04 6.66
C GLN A 158 -15.16 9.43 5.70
N SER A 159 -15.64 10.67 5.77
CA SER A 159 -16.65 11.22 4.85
C SER A 159 -16.15 11.24 3.40
N ILE A 160 -14.91 11.68 3.19
CA ILE A 160 -14.27 11.69 1.85
C ILE A 160 -14.11 10.26 1.30
N LEU A 161 -13.68 9.32 2.15
CA LEU A 161 -13.58 7.90 1.76
C LEU A 161 -14.94 7.32 1.38
N GLN A 162 -16.01 7.68 2.08
CA GLN A 162 -17.38 7.27 1.72
C GLN A 162 -17.82 7.86 0.39
N GLU A 163 -17.49 9.13 0.12
CA GLU A 163 -17.76 9.77 -1.17
C GLU A 163 -17.02 9.05 -2.32
N ASP A 164 -15.73 8.77 -2.13
CA ASP A 164 -14.93 8.03 -3.10
C ASP A 164 -15.53 6.64 -3.38
N LEU A 165 -15.95 5.94 -2.33
CA LEU A 165 -16.60 4.63 -2.46
C LEU A 165 -17.93 4.73 -3.22
N GLN A 166 -18.75 5.73 -2.95
CA GLN A 166 -20.00 5.95 -3.71
C GLN A 166 -19.72 6.24 -5.19
N HIS A 167 -18.64 6.96 -5.50
CA HIS A 167 -18.19 7.16 -6.87
C HIS A 167 -17.76 5.84 -7.53
N MET A 168 -17.02 5.00 -6.81
CA MET A 168 -16.56 3.70 -7.31
C MET A 168 -17.71 2.70 -7.47
N SER A 169 -18.67 2.68 -6.56
CA SER A 169 -19.88 1.87 -6.65
C SER A 169 -20.71 2.22 -7.88
N ARG A 170 -20.92 3.51 -8.16
CA ARG A 170 -21.59 3.95 -9.40
C ARG A 170 -20.81 3.54 -10.65
N TRP A 171 -19.49 3.70 -10.64
CA TRP A 171 -18.66 3.28 -11.77
C TRP A 171 -18.74 1.77 -12.02
N TRP A 172 -18.64 0.95 -10.98
CA TRP A 172 -18.65 -0.51 -11.08
C TRP A 172 -20.02 -1.03 -11.55
N ASN A 173 -21.09 -0.54 -10.95
CA ASN A 173 -22.44 -1.03 -11.24
C ASN A 173 -23.04 -0.45 -12.52
N ASN A 174 -22.81 0.84 -12.80
CA ASN A 174 -23.54 1.55 -13.86
C ASN A 174 -22.69 1.80 -15.11
N ASN A 175 -21.39 2.08 -14.95
CA ASN A 175 -20.54 2.45 -16.09
C ASN A 175 -19.88 1.23 -16.75
N ILE A 176 -19.26 0.35 -15.96
CA ILE A 176 -18.59 -0.84 -16.50
C ILE A 176 -19.54 -2.05 -16.55
N GLY A 177 -20.31 -2.27 -15.47
CA GLY A 177 -21.35 -3.30 -15.38
C GLY A 177 -20.83 -4.73 -15.58
N LEU A 178 -19.54 -4.97 -15.28
CA LEU A 178 -18.92 -6.28 -15.48
C LEU A 178 -19.40 -7.32 -14.47
N GLY A 179 -19.64 -6.95 -13.20
CA GLY A 179 -20.13 -7.89 -12.19
C GLY A 179 -21.45 -8.58 -12.58
N ASN A 180 -22.31 -7.89 -13.34
CA ASN A 180 -23.56 -8.47 -13.85
C ASN A 180 -23.38 -9.32 -15.12
N LYS A 181 -22.29 -9.12 -15.87
CA LYS A 181 -22.02 -9.81 -17.14
C LYS A 181 -21.12 -11.04 -16.95
N LEU A 182 -20.19 -10.94 -16.01
CA LEU A 182 -19.21 -11.97 -15.68
C LEU A 182 -19.64 -12.64 -14.38
N VAL A 183 -20.71 -13.44 -14.46
CA VAL A 183 -21.32 -14.09 -13.28
C VAL A 183 -20.40 -15.10 -12.59
N PHE A 184 -19.31 -15.51 -13.25
CA PHE A 184 -18.27 -16.35 -12.65
C PHE A 184 -17.28 -15.55 -11.79
N ALA A 185 -17.13 -14.25 -12.05
CA ALA A 185 -16.16 -13.41 -11.37
C ALA A 185 -16.73 -12.90 -10.04
N ARG A 186 -15.87 -12.81 -9.03
CA ARG A 186 -16.22 -12.34 -7.70
C ARG A 186 -16.45 -10.83 -7.73
N ASP A 187 -17.57 -10.37 -7.15
CA ASP A 187 -17.76 -8.94 -6.88
C ASP A 187 -17.06 -8.56 -5.57
N ARG A 188 -15.91 -7.88 -5.70
CA ARG A 188 -15.02 -7.51 -4.59
C ARG A 188 -14.73 -6.01 -4.54
N LEU A 189 -15.65 -5.18 -5.03
CA LEU A 189 -15.41 -3.73 -5.10
C LEU A 189 -15.09 -3.12 -3.74
N MET A 190 -15.78 -3.56 -2.68
CA MET A 190 -15.56 -3.05 -1.31
C MET A 190 -14.17 -3.39 -0.81
N GLU A 191 -13.72 -4.63 -1.01
CA GLU A 191 -12.39 -5.10 -0.64
C GLU A 191 -11.32 -4.40 -1.47
N CYS A 192 -11.53 -4.27 -2.78
CA CYS A 192 -10.65 -3.52 -3.68
C CYS A 192 -10.50 -2.07 -3.23
N PHE A 193 -11.60 -1.40 -2.86
CA PHE A 193 -11.57 -0.04 -2.35
C PHE A 193 -10.84 0.04 -1.01
N PHE A 194 -11.13 -0.86 -0.07
CA PHE A 194 -10.50 -0.92 1.25
C PHE A 194 -8.97 -1.07 1.14
N TRP A 195 -8.48 -1.90 0.21
CA TRP A 195 -7.05 -2.00 -0.10
C TRP A 195 -6.44 -0.64 -0.50
N THR A 196 -7.15 0.16 -1.31
CA THR A 196 -6.64 1.49 -1.70
C THR A 196 -6.65 2.50 -0.57
N VAL A 197 -7.57 2.39 0.39
CA VAL A 197 -7.55 3.20 1.61
C VAL A 197 -6.26 2.92 2.38
N GLY A 198 -5.86 1.66 2.50
CA GLY A 198 -4.62 1.29 3.16
C GLY A 198 -3.37 1.92 2.53
N MET A 199 -3.37 2.13 1.21
CA MET A 199 -2.25 2.73 0.49
C MET A 199 -2.26 4.27 0.50
N ALA A 200 -3.45 4.88 0.49
CA ALA A 200 -3.59 6.30 0.23
C ALA A 200 -4.81 6.91 0.94
N PHE A 201 -4.91 6.78 2.27
CA PHE A 201 -6.05 7.32 3.03
C PHE A 201 -6.10 8.85 3.12
N ASP A 202 -4.97 9.56 2.93
CA ASP A 202 -4.94 11.01 3.07
C ASP A 202 -5.94 11.69 2.11
N PRO A 203 -6.71 12.71 2.57
CA PRO A 203 -7.80 13.32 1.81
C PRO A 203 -7.46 13.72 0.37
N GLN A 204 -6.25 14.26 0.16
CA GLN A 204 -5.79 14.77 -1.12
C GLN A 204 -5.65 13.70 -2.21
N PHE A 205 -5.63 12.41 -1.85
CA PHE A 205 -5.41 11.30 -2.78
C PHE A 205 -6.69 10.63 -3.30
N SER A 206 -7.86 11.30 -3.25
CA SER A 206 -9.12 10.76 -3.80
C SER A 206 -8.99 10.23 -5.24
N SER A 207 -8.35 10.98 -6.15
CA SER A 207 -8.16 10.53 -7.53
C SER A 207 -7.29 9.27 -7.61
N CYS A 208 -6.26 9.17 -6.78
CA CYS A 208 -5.39 7.99 -6.69
C CYS A 208 -6.19 6.78 -6.17
N ARG A 209 -6.91 6.91 -5.04
CA ARG A 209 -7.77 5.85 -4.49
C ARG A 209 -8.78 5.34 -5.51
N ARG A 210 -9.50 6.26 -6.18
CA ARG A 210 -10.47 5.93 -7.22
C ARG A 210 -9.79 5.21 -8.40
N GLY A 211 -8.64 5.69 -8.86
CA GLY A 211 -7.86 5.06 -9.94
C GLY A 211 -7.41 3.65 -9.59
N LEU A 212 -6.78 3.49 -8.43
CA LEU A 212 -6.33 2.19 -7.92
C LEU A 212 -7.49 1.22 -7.72
N THR A 213 -8.65 1.69 -7.24
CA THR A 213 -9.82 0.82 -7.01
C THR A 213 -10.30 0.21 -8.33
N ARG A 214 -10.26 1.00 -9.42
CA ARG A 214 -10.61 0.50 -10.75
C ARG A 214 -9.62 -0.58 -11.21
N VAL A 215 -8.33 -0.31 -11.03
CA VAL A 215 -7.26 -1.24 -11.41
C VAL A 215 -7.37 -2.54 -10.61
N THR A 216 -7.50 -2.49 -9.29
CA THR A 216 -7.60 -3.68 -8.44
C THR A 216 -8.87 -4.49 -8.69
N SER A 217 -10.00 -3.82 -8.98
CA SER A 217 -11.25 -4.51 -9.38
C SER A 217 -11.09 -5.25 -10.70
N LEU A 218 -10.41 -4.64 -11.68
CA LEU A 218 -10.12 -5.27 -12.97
C LEU A 218 -9.12 -6.42 -12.84
N ILE A 219 -8.07 -6.25 -12.03
CA ILE A 219 -7.12 -7.33 -11.72
C ILE A 219 -7.86 -8.52 -11.12
N THR A 220 -8.73 -8.31 -10.13
CA THR A 220 -9.54 -9.38 -9.51
C THR A 220 -10.43 -10.09 -10.52
N THR A 221 -11.01 -9.34 -11.48
CA THR A 221 -11.84 -9.92 -12.53
C THR A 221 -11.02 -10.75 -13.52
N ILE A 222 -9.83 -10.27 -13.89
CA ILE A 222 -8.92 -10.98 -14.80
C ILE A 222 -8.34 -12.22 -14.12
N ASP A 223 -7.99 -12.14 -12.84
CA ASP A 223 -7.58 -13.28 -12.01
C ASP A 223 -8.61 -14.42 -12.08
N ASP A 224 -9.90 -14.11 -11.90
CA ASP A 224 -10.98 -15.11 -12.05
C ASP A 224 -11.11 -15.67 -13.48
N VAL A 225 -10.76 -14.89 -14.50
CA VAL A 225 -10.68 -15.38 -15.89
C VAL A 225 -9.59 -16.42 -16.03
N TYR A 226 -8.39 -16.18 -15.50
CA TYR A 226 -7.25 -17.11 -15.65
C TYR A 226 -7.35 -18.34 -14.74
N ASP A 227 -7.82 -18.17 -13.50
CA ASP A 227 -7.76 -19.23 -12.48
C ASP A 227 -9.00 -20.12 -12.44
N VAL A 228 -10.17 -19.59 -12.85
CA VAL A 228 -11.46 -20.28 -12.67
C VAL A 228 -12.17 -20.56 -13.99
N TYR A 229 -12.17 -19.59 -14.92
CA TYR A 229 -13.09 -19.64 -16.06
C TYR A 229 -12.47 -20.06 -17.39
N GLY A 230 -11.36 -19.45 -17.78
CA GLY A 230 -10.79 -19.56 -19.12
C GLY A 230 -10.13 -20.90 -19.37
N THR A 231 -10.35 -21.45 -20.57
CA THR A 231 -9.55 -22.58 -21.07
C THR A 231 -8.19 -22.09 -21.58
N LEU A 232 -7.19 -22.99 -21.65
CA LEU A 232 -5.84 -22.61 -22.08
C LEU A 232 -5.84 -21.89 -23.44
N ASP A 233 -6.58 -22.41 -24.41
CA ASP A 233 -6.70 -21.82 -25.75
C ASP A 233 -7.30 -20.40 -25.71
N GLU A 234 -8.31 -20.17 -24.86
CA GLU A 234 -8.92 -18.84 -24.68
C GLU A 234 -7.98 -17.87 -23.96
N LEU A 235 -7.21 -18.35 -22.99
CA LEU A 235 -6.25 -17.56 -22.23
C LEU A 235 -5.03 -17.17 -23.08
N GLU A 236 -4.57 -18.05 -23.98
CA GLU A 236 -3.54 -17.70 -24.96
C GLU A 236 -4.01 -16.55 -25.87
N LEU A 237 -5.24 -16.64 -26.40
CA LEU A 237 -5.82 -15.58 -27.22
C LEU A 237 -6.03 -14.28 -26.46
N PHE A 238 -6.49 -14.35 -25.20
CA PHE A 238 -6.68 -13.17 -24.36
C PHE A 238 -5.34 -12.49 -24.05
N THR A 239 -4.30 -13.27 -23.74
CA THR A 239 -2.94 -12.77 -23.47
C THR A 239 -2.37 -12.08 -24.72
N ASP A 240 -2.43 -12.73 -25.89
CA ASP A 240 -1.95 -12.17 -27.15
C ASP A 240 -2.68 -10.87 -27.52
N ALA A 241 -3.99 -10.79 -27.29
CA ALA A 241 -4.78 -9.58 -27.55
C ALA A 241 -4.33 -8.39 -26.68
N VAL A 242 -3.94 -8.63 -25.43
CA VAL A 242 -3.42 -7.60 -24.52
C VAL A 242 -2.01 -7.17 -24.92
N GLU A 243 -1.12 -8.13 -25.22
CA GLU A 243 0.28 -7.86 -25.58
C GLU A 243 0.43 -7.15 -26.92
N SER A 244 -0.33 -7.57 -27.93
CA SER A 244 -0.32 -6.99 -29.27
C SER A 244 -0.91 -5.58 -29.32
N GLY A 245 -1.60 -5.15 -28.25
CA GLY A 245 -2.30 -3.87 -28.21
C GLY A 245 -3.46 -3.79 -29.22
N LEU A 246 -3.93 -4.92 -29.77
CA LEU A 246 -5.04 -4.98 -30.72
C LEU A 246 -6.31 -4.33 -30.19
N ILE A 247 -6.47 -4.28 -28.86
CA ILE A 247 -7.58 -3.63 -28.16
C ILE A 247 -7.46 -2.09 -28.20
N CYS A 248 -6.24 -1.54 -28.32
CA CYS A 248 -5.96 -0.10 -28.38
C CYS A 248 -5.97 0.48 -29.82
N ALA A 249 -6.09 -0.36 -30.84
CA ALA A 249 -6.22 0.08 -32.22
C ALA A 249 -7.59 0.74 -32.43
N ARG A 250 -7.64 2.09 -32.47
CA ARG A 250 -8.84 2.81 -32.93
C ARG A 250 -9.27 2.24 -34.29
N PRO A 251 -10.57 1.99 -34.54
CA PRO A 251 -11.01 1.59 -35.86
C PRO A 251 -10.65 2.72 -36.83
N SER A 252 -9.64 2.48 -37.67
CA SER A 252 -9.30 3.38 -38.76
C SER A 252 -10.49 3.40 -39.71
N SER A 253 -11.24 4.50 -39.70
CA SER A 253 -12.26 4.76 -40.71
C SER A 253 -11.57 4.91 -42.06
N LYS A 254 -11.54 3.81 -42.84
CA LYS A 254 -11.58 3.78 -44.31
C LYS A 254 -11.36 2.36 -44.81
N ARG A 255 -12.44 1.74 -45.27
CA ARG A 255 -12.47 0.95 -46.51
C ARG A 255 -13.90 0.92 -47.04
N GLN A 256 -14.32 2.05 -47.62
CA GLN A 256 -15.26 2.03 -48.74
C GLN A 256 -14.48 2.33 -50.01
N SER A 257 -14.16 1.27 -50.73
CA SER A 257 -14.05 1.22 -52.19
C SER A 257 -14.25 -0.26 -52.50
N GLY A 258 -15.39 -0.72 -53.01
CA GLY A 258 -16.03 -0.20 -54.21
C GLY A 258 -15.35 -0.85 -55.41
N VAL A 259 -15.59 -2.15 -55.64
CA VAL A 259 -15.40 -2.75 -56.96
C VAL A 259 -16.55 -3.71 -57.26
N THR A 260 -17.10 -3.43 -58.42
CA THR A 260 -18.27 -3.92 -59.14
C THR A 260 -18.22 -5.42 -59.46
N THR A 261 -19.41 -6.01 -59.53
CA THR A 261 -19.68 -7.34 -60.09
C THR A 261 -19.38 -7.41 -61.59
N ARG A 262 -18.69 -8.48 -62.04
CA ARG A 262 -18.97 -9.15 -63.32
C ARG A 262 -18.41 -10.58 -63.34
N SER A 263 -19.19 -11.46 -63.95
CA SER A 263 -19.18 -12.93 -63.99
C SER A 263 -18.19 -13.54 -65.02
N PRO A 264 -18.02 -14.88 -65.08
CA PRO A 264 -16.81 -15.56 -65.55
C PRO A 264 -16.90 -16.07 -67.00
N GLN A 265 -15.76 -16.17 -67.69
CA GLN A 265 -15.63 -16.98 -68.91
C GLN A 265 -14.27 -17.69 -69.02
N ARG A 266 -14.36 -18.94 -69.48
CA ARG A 266 -13.36 -20.00 -69.69
C ARG A 266 -12.58 -19.86 -71.02
N SER A 267 -11.56 -20.73 -71.12
CA SER A 267 -10.89 -21.30 -72.30
C SER A 267 -9.54 -20.64 -72.65
N MET A 268 -8.40 -21.31 -72.45
CA MET A 268 -7.77 -22.48 -73.12
C MET A 268 -6.84 -22.07 -74.28
N ASN A 269 -5.70 -22.79 -74.36
CA ASN A 269 -4.75 -22.95 -75.48
C ASN A 269 -3.71 -21.84 -75.72
N THR A 270 -2.50 -22.09 -76.22
CA THR A 270 -1.45 -23.13 -76.15
C THR A 270 -0.27 -22.56 -76.98
N SER A 271 0.98 -22.95 -76.65
CA SER A 271 2.18 -22.95 -77.54
C SER A 271 2.75 -21.55 -77.94
N ILE A 272 4.05 -21.27 -78.16
CA ILE A 272 5.21 -22.00 -78.72
C ILE A 272 6.54 -21.39 -78.19
N MET A 273 7.49 -22.31 -77.97
CA MET A 273 8.97 -22.32 -77.99
C MET A 273 9.87 -21.08 -78.31
N ALA A 274 11.05 -21.18 -77.67
CA ALA A 274 12.43 -20.99 -78.17
C ALA A 274 13.15 -19.66 -77.94
N GLY A 275 14.36 -19.75 -77.35
CA GLY A 275 15.33 -18.66 -77.31
C GLY A 275 16.45 -18.86 -76.27
N SER A 276 17.41 -19.72 -76.60
CA SER A 276 18.68 -20.00 -75.91
C SER A 276 19.62 -18.79 -75.73
N GLN A 277 20.36 -18.74 -74.61
CA GLN A 277 21.82 -18.50 -74.43
C GLN A 277 22.06 -18.08 -72.96
N SER A 278 22.67 -18.89 -72.08
CA SER A 278 24.09 -19.29 -71.96
C SER A 278 25.04 -18.18 -71.47
N ARG A 279 25.72 -18.49 -70.35
CA ARG A 279 27.03 -18.02 -69.80
C ARG A 279 26.90 -17.34 -68.42
N GLU A 280 27.27 -18.05 -67.35
CA GLU A 280 28.65 -18.20 -66.77
C GLU A 280 29.04 -16.95 -65.97
N PHE A 281 29.74 -16.98 -64.83
CA PHE A 281 30.12 -17.95 -63.79
C PHE A 281 30.77 -17.09 -62.67
N SER A 282 30.66 -17.50 -61.41
CA SER A 282 31.53 -17.22 -60.21
C SER A 282 32.01 -15.78 -59.90
N SER A 283 32.03 -15.33 -58.64
CA SER A 283 32.39 -16.01 -57.39
C SER A 283 31.64 -15.44 -56.19
#